data_AF-A0A522SM06-F1
#
_entry.id   AF-A0A522SM06-F1
#
_cell.length_a   1.000
_cell.length_b   1.000
_cell.length_c   1.000
_cell.angle_alpha   90.00
_cell.angle_beta   90.00
_cell.angle_gamma   90.00
#
_symmetry.space_group_name_H-M   'P 1'
#
loop_
_entity.id
_entity.type
_entity.pdbx_description
1 polymer ?
#
loop_
_entity_poly.entity_id
_entity_poly.type
_entity_poly.pdbx_seq_one_letter_code
_entity_poly.pdbx_strand_id
1 'polypeptide(L)' 'MGTLKDKLDRWAVADAAALHASLTIFCCWYNHVRPHQHLGSLTPMEAWEGIDIRRPPRRRLWFEGWDGLLQGEYLQR' A
#
# COMPACT_ATOMS: atom_id res chain seq x y z
N MET A 1 -2.49 16.97 -3.16
CA MET A 1 -2.74 15.94 -4.19
C MET A 1 -2.98 14.63 -3.48
N GLY A 2 -4.16 14.04 -3.65
CA GLY A 2 -4.59 12.89 -2.85
C GLY A 2 -4.31 11.59 -3.58
N THR A 3 -3.39 10.77 -3.07
CA THR A 3 -2.89 9.53 -3.69
C THR A 3 -3.99 8.54 -4.08
N LEU A 4 -5.13 8.55 -3.38
CA LEU A 4 -6.29 7.71 -3.70
C LEU A 4 -7.05 8.22 -4.92
N LYS A 5 -7.36 9.53 -4.99
CA LYS A 5 -8.13 10.11 -6.11
C LYS A 5 -7.38 9.94 -7.42
N ASP A 6 -6.09 10.27 -7.42
CA ASP A 6 -5.22 10.15 -8.60
C ASP A 6 -5.12 8.71 -9.14
N LYS A 7 -5.30 7.71 -8.27
CA LYS A 7 -5.26 6.28 -8.63
C LYS A 7 -6.64 5.79 -9.10
N LEU A 8 -7.72 6.19 -8.43
CA LEU A 8 -9.08 5.87 -8.85
C LEU A 8 -9.43 6.46 -10.22
N ASP A 9 -8.91 7.64 -10.56
CA ASP A 9 -9.06 8.24 -11.90
C ASP A 9 -8.49 7.36 -13.02
N ARG A 10 -7.65 6.38 -12.68
CA ARG A 10 -7.01 5.44 -13.60
C ARG A 10 -7.50 4.00 -13.43
N TRP A 11 -8.51 3.77 -12.59
CA TRP A 11 -9.01 2.43 -12.28
C TRP A 11 -10.51 2.36 -12.53
N ALA A 12 -10.94 1.45 -13.40
CA ALA A 12 -12.35 1.27 -13.69
C ALA A 12 -13.05 0.54 -12.54
N VAL A 13 -14.10 1.15 -12.01
CA VAL A 13 -14.92 0.58 -10.94
C VAL A 13 -16.36 0.51 -11.42
N ALA A 14 -16.88 -0.71 -11.57
CA ALA A 14 -18.18 -0.95 -12.19
C ALA A 14 -19.37 -0.61 -11.27
N ASP A 15 -19.23 -0.89 -9.98
CA ASP A 15 -20.29 -0.70 -8.98
C ASP A 15 -19.72 -0.43 -7.58
N ALA A 16 -20.61 -0.25 -6.60
CA ALA A 16 -20.22 0.02 -5.22
C ALA A 16 -19.49 -1.15 -4.54
N ALA A 17 -19.81 -2.40 -4.91
CA ALA A 17 -19.13 -3.58 -4.35
C ALA A 17 -17.69 -3.68 -4.87
N ALA A 18 -17.51 -3.46 -6.17
CA ALA A 18 -16.20 -3.35 -6.82
C ALA A 18 -15.39 -2.18 -6.24
N LEU A 19 -16.04 -1.05 -5.92
CA LEU A 19 -15.38 0.07 -5.25
C LEU A 19 -14.87 -0.33 -3.87
N HIS A 20 -15.71 -0.99 -3.07
CA HIS A 20 -15.34 -1.41 -1.72
C HIS A 20 -14.19 -2.42 -1.72
N ALA A 21 -14.22 -3.39 -2.64
CA ALA A 21 -13.12 -4.33 -2.85
C ALA A 21 -11.83 -3.59 -3.25
N SER A 22 -11.94 -2.63 -4.19
CA SER A 22 -10.80 -1.82 -4.63
C SER A 22 -10.21 -0.99 -3.49
N LEU A 23 -11.05 -0.36 -2.67
CA LEU A 23 -10.61 0.41 -1.49
C LEU A 23 -9.90 -0.48 -0.46
N THR A 24 -10.37 -1.71 -0.25
CA THR A 24 -9.68 -2.68 0.62
C THR A 24 -8.27 -2.98 0.13
N ILE A 25 -8.12 -3.24 -1.18
CA ILE A 25 -6.81 -3.48 -1.81
C ILE A 25 -5.91 -2.25 -1.68
N PHE A 26 -6.46 -1.06 -1.96
CA PHE A 26 -5.74 0.20 -1.82
C PHE A 26 -5.26 0.43 -0.39
N CYS A 27 -6.11 0.20 0.61
CA CYS A 27 -5.76 0.35 2.02
C CYS A 27 -4.61 -0.59 2.41
N CYS A 28 -4.61 -1.84 1.92
CA CYS A 28 -3.51 -2.76 2.14
C CYS A 28 -2.20 -2.22 1.55
N TRP A 29 -2.23 -1.84 0.26
CA TRP A 29 -1.07 -1.27 -0.42
C TRP A 29 -0.55 0.00 0.28
N TYR A 30 -1.44 0.92 0.61
CA TYR A 30 -1.07 2.20 1.20
C TYR A 30 -0.42 2.02 2.58
N ASN A 31 -0.99 1.15 3.43
CA ASN A 31 -0.52 1.01 4.81
C ASN A 31 0.66 0.07 4.97
N HIS A 32 0.80 -0.94 4.10
CA HIS A 32 1.78 -2.03 4.29
C HIS A 32 2.82 -2.15 3.18
N VAL A 33 2.62 -1.52 2.02
CA VAL A 33 3.49 -1.72 0.84
C VAL A 33 4.15 -0.42 0.41
N ARG A 34 3.43 0.70 0.46
CA ARG A 34 3.95 1.99 0.00
C ARG A 34 4.78 2.65 1.10
N PRO A 35 6.10 2.84 0.93
CA PRO A 35 6.89 3.66 1.85
C PRO A 35 6.62 5.15 1.64
N HIS A 36 6.74 5.92 2.72
CA HIS A 36 6.52 7.36 2.72
C HIS A 36 7.78 8.08 3.17
N GLN A 37 8.28 9.02 2.35
CA GLN A 37 9.48 9.80 2.68
C GLN A 37 9.34 10.58 3.99
N HIS A 38 8.16 11.14 4.27
CA HIS A 38 7.92 11.85 5.54
C HIS A 38 7.89 10.91 6.77
N LEU A 39 7.81 9.59 6.58
CA LEU A 39 7.92 8.57 7.64
C LEU A 39 9.32 7.95 7.68
N GLY A 40 10.33 8.59 7.07
CA GLY A 40 11.67 8.00 6.98
C GLY A 40 11.74 6.76 6.09
N SER A 41 10.96 6.75 5.01
CA SER A 41 10.81 5.60 4.09
C SER A 41 10.14 4.37 4.70
N LEU A 42 9.46 4.53 5.84
CA LEU A 42 8.56 3.53 6.39
C LEU A 42 7.20 3.56 5.72
N THR A 43 6.52 2.42 5.72
CA THR A 43 5.08 2.38 5.48
C THR A 43 4.32 2.97 6.69
N PRO A 44 3.06 3.42 6.51
CA PRO A 44 2.25 3.91 7.61
C PRO A 44 2.12 2.92 8.77
N MET A 45 1.97 1.63 8.47
CA MET A 45 1.89 0.60 9.51
C MET A 45 3.22 0.44 10.26
N GLU A 46 4.35 0.39 9.54
CA GLU A 46 5.66 0.28 10.19
C GLU A 46 5.97 1.47 11.10
N ALA A 47 5.59 2.68 10.68
CA ALA A 47 5.75 3.88 11.49
C ALA A 47 4.84 3.84 12.74
N TRP A 48 3.60 3.37 12.59
CA TRP A 48 2.65 3.22 13.68
C TRP A 48 3.11 2.18 14.72
N GLU A 49 3.62 1.04 14.25
CA GLU A 49 4.13 -0.04 15.11
C GLU A 49 5.51 0.26 15.72
N GLY A 50 6.17 1.34 15.28
CA GLY A 50 7.50 1.70 15.76
C GLY A 50 8.59 0.69 15.35
N ILE A 51 8.48 0.14 14.15
CA ILE A 51 9.40 -0.90 13.66
C ILE A 51 10.85 -0.37 13.57
N ASP A 52 11.79 -1.16 14.09
CA ASP A 52 13.22 -0.92 13.91
C ASP A 52 13.68 -1.46 12.55
N ILE A 53 13.94 -0.55 11.60
CA ILE A 53 14.39 -0.89 10.24
C ILE A 53 15.72 -1.65 10.19
N ARG A 54 16.53 -1.60 11.25
CA ARG A 54 17.79 -2.34 11.33
C ARG A 54 17.55 -3.84 11.46
N ARG A 55 16.35 -4.25 11.87
CA ARG A 55 15.95 -5.66 11.90
C ARG A 55 15.51 -6.08 10.49
N PRO A 56 16.05 -7.19 9.96
CA PRO A 56 15.63 -7.69 8.67
C PRO A 56 14.14 -8.11 8.73
N PRO A 57 13.37 -7.92 7.66
CA PRO A 57 12.00 -8.41 7.59
C PRO A 57 12.00 -9.94 7.64
N ARG A 58 10.95 -10.52 8.25
CA ARG A 58 10.74 -11.97 8.28
C ARG A 58 10.53 -12.52 6.87
N ARG A 59 9.81 -11.77 6.02
CA ARG A 59 9.57 -12.11 4.62
C ARG A 59 9.51 -10.85 3.75
N ARG A 60 9.93 -11.01 2.50
CA ARG A 60 9.79 -10.02 1.43
C ARG A 60 8.87 -10.63 0.38
N LEU A 61 7.77 -9.96 0.09
CA LEU A 61 6.78 -10.41 -0.88
C LEU A 61 6.55 -9.30 -1.91
N TRP A 62 6.43 -9.66 -3.19
CA TRP A 62 5.97 -8.70 -4.18
C TRP A 62 4.45 -8.56 -4.05
N PHE A 63 3.99 -7.32 -3.91
CA PHE A 63 2.57 -6.99 -3.96
C PHE A 63 2.26 -6.35 -5.30
N GLU A 64 1.16 -6.80 -5.92
CA GLU A 64 0.60 -6.21 -7.12
C GLU A 64 -0.93 -6.18 -7.02
N GLY A 65 -1.52 -5.07 -7.41
CA GLY A 65 -2.95 -4.88 -7.48
C GLY A 65 -3.31 -3.82 -8.51
N TRP A 66 -4.58 -3.84 -8.95
CA TRP A 66 -5.10 -2.94 -9.96
C TRP A 66 -4.28 -2.97 -11.26
N ASP A 67 -4.01 -4.17 -11.78
CA ASP A 67 -3.27 -4.38 -13.04
C ASP A 67 -1.91 -3.64 -13.04
N GLY A 68 -1.13 -3.83 -11.97
CA GLY A 68 0.17 -3.19 -11.78
C GLY A 68 0.13 -1.71 -11.34
N LEU A 69 -1.05 -1.08 -11.27
CA LEU A 69 -1.16 0.32 -10.85
C LEU A 69 -0.81 0.52 -9.37
N LEU A 70 -1.07 -0.49 -8.53
CA LEU A 70 -0.59 -0.61 -7.16
C LEU A 70 0.46 -1.70 -7.11
N GLN A 71 1.70 -1.35 -6.77
CA GLN A 71 2.78 -2.31 -6.68
C GLN A 71 3.82 -1.88 -5.65
N GLY A 72 4.63 -2.83 -5.20
CA GLY A 72 5.77 -2.59 -4.34
C GLY A 72 6.17 -3.82 -3.53
N GLU A 73 7.26 -3.69 -2.78
CA GLU A 73 7.72 -4.73 -1.89
C GLU A 73 6.98 -4.66 -0.56
N TYR A 74 6.24 -5.73 -0.21
CA TYR A 74 5.66 -5.91 1.10
C TYR A 74 6.67 -6.58 2.03
N LEU A 75 7.14 -5.80 3.01
CA LEU A 75 8.04 -6.25 4.06
C LEU A 75 7.23 -6.74 5.27
N GLN A 76 7.07 -8.06 5.39
CA GLN A 76 6.46 -8.63 6.60
C GLN A 76 7.50 -8.63 7.72
N ARG A 77 7.28 -7.78 8.72
CA ARG A 77 8.19 -7.57 9.86
C ARG A 77 7.92 -8.53 11.01
#